data_AF-A0A1V3IFN9-F1
#
_entry.id   AF-A0A1V3IFN9-F1
#
_cell.length_a   1.000
_cell.length_b   1.000
_cell.length_c   1.000
_cell.angle_alpha   90.00
_cell.angle_beta   90.00
_cell.angle_gamma   90.00
#
_symmetry.space_group_name_H-M   'P 1'
#
loop_
_entity.id
_entity.type
_entity.pdbx_description
1 polymer ?
#
loop_
_entity_poly.entity_id
_entity_poly.type
_entity_poly.pdbx_seq_one_letter_code
_entity_poly.pdbx_strand_id
1 'polypeptide(L)'
;MVSFKKLSAVAVMLSLFSPIVLADTASTANRLSIQALNQQNLLTEKLNQQALQTKAQEWDLTEREWQRYEELNKGARGVWSPGLDPLTTLGVESRSEQEREHYARLLAKKLHDRMQRELEFQRTYDRVFKEMYPDELPFKVEPHISERVGRVIYFTRLDNCERCDRNADRILSHVNDKTPIDIYFVGVKTNEEIYAWAKKHHIDPNKVNKKLITLNHDNGAWLQYAGGKMPSAFQIQKDGQWESIVY
;
A
#
# COMPACT_ATOMS: atom_id res chain seq x y z
N MET A 1 -0.93 -115.95 -2.50
CA MET A 1 -0.27 -116.42 -1.26
C MET A 1 -1.15 -116.04 -0.08
N VAL A 2 -1.63 -117.05 0.63
CA VAL A 2 -2.37 -116.96 1.90
C VAL A 2 -1.37 -116.75 3.05
N SER A 3 -1.86 -116.23 4.20
CA SER A 3 -1.36 -116.41 5.59
C SER A 3 -0.89 -115.09 6.26
N PHE A 4 -1.20 -114.71 7.51
CA PHE A 4 -2.16 -115.08 8.56
C PHE A 4 -1.97 -114.08 9.75
N LYS A 5 -3.01 -113.94 10.61
CA LYS A 5 -2.99 -113.59 12.07
C LYS A 5 -2.63 -112.13 12.45
N LYS A 6 -3.17 -111.48 13.50
CA LYS A 6 -3.98 -111.86 14.68
C LYS A 6 -4.57 -110.57 15.34
N LEU A 7 -5.53 -110.76 16.25
CA LEU A 7 -6.32 -109.79 17.04
C LEU A 7 -5.52 -108.75 17.86
N SER A 8 -6.12 -107.57 18.12
CA SER A 8 -6.46 -107.09 19.49
C SER A 8 -7.34 -105.82 19.47
N ALA A 9 -7.97 -105.52 20.62
CA ALA A 9 -9.18 -104.73 20.81
C ALA A 9 -8.97 -103.24 21.21
N VAL A 10 -10.12 -102.56 21.39
CA VAL A 10 -10.44 -101.39 22.25
C VAL A 10 -10.46 -100.00 21.60
N ALA A 11 -11.65 -99.38 21.57
CA ALA A 11 -12.02 -98.18 22.35
C ALA A 11 -13.23 -97.45 21.71
N VAL A 12 -14.32 -97.32 22.48
CA VAL A 12 -15.47 -96.47 22.17
C VAL A 12 -15.12 -95.01 22.52
N MET A 13 -15.37 -94.07 21.62
CA MET A 13 -15.46 -92.63 21.92
C MET A 13 -16.70 -92.06 21.23
N LEU A 14 -17.70 -91.68 22.04
CA LEU A 14 -18.86 -90.89 21.62
C LEU A 14 -18.39 -89.49 21.21
N SER A 15 -18.77 -89.03 20.02
CA SER A 15 -18.72 -87.61 19.63
C SER A 15 -20.13 -87.09 19.37
N LEU A 16 -20.62 -86.25 20.29
CA LEU A 16 -21.83 -85.45 20.12
C LEU A 16 -21.59 -84.42 19.01
N PHE A 17 -22.32 -84.56 17.90
CA PHE A 17 -22.41 -83.54 16.87
C PHE A 17 -23.43 -82.48 17.29
N SER A 18 -22.97 -81.30 17.68
CA SER A 18 -23.80 -80.10 17.76
C SER A 18 -23.89 -79.47 16.37
N PRO A 19 -25.08 -79.14 15.84
CA PRO A 19 -25.17 -78.38 14.61
C PRO A 19 -24.67 -76.95 14.89
N ILE A 20 -23.62 -76.55 14.17
CA ILE A 20 -23.16 -75.16 14.14
C ILE A 20 -24.26 -74.35 13.45
N VAL A 21 -24.94 -73.50 14.21
CA VAL A 21 -25.81 -72.46 13.66
C VAL A 21 -24.90 -71.48 12.93
N LEU A 22 -24.85 -71.56 11.60
CA LEU A 22 -24.22 -70.53 10.76
C LEU A 22 -25.13 -69.30 10.81
N ALA A 23 -24.93 -68.47 11.84
CA ALA A 23 -25.49 -67.13 11.88
C ALA A 23 -24.90 -66.31 10.71
N ASP A 24 -25.77 -65.52 10.10
CA ASP A 24 -25.62 -64.79 8.85
C ASP A 24 -24.43 -63.79 8.86
N THR A 25 -23.22 -64.29 8.55
CA THR A 25 -21.96 -63.50 8.57
C THR A 25 -21.96 -62.34 7.58
N ALA A 26 -22.67 -62.50 6.45
CA ALA A 26 -22.88 -61.45 5.46
C ALA A 26 -23.65 -60.25 6.03
N SER A 27 -24.65 -60.49 6.88
CA SER A 27 -25.44 -59.42 7.51
C SER A 27 -24.62 -58.60 8.53
N THR A 28 -23.67 -59.24 9.21
CA THR A 28 -22.84 -58.60 10.25
C THR A 28 -21.74 -57.75 9.62
N ALA A 29 -21.08 -58.24 8.56
CA ALA A 29 -20.09 -57.47 7.81
C ALA A 29 -20.71 -56.21 7.17
N ASN A 30 -21.93 -56.33 6.65
CA ASN A 30 -22.65 -55.19 6.05
C ASN A 30 -23.01 -54.13 7.10
N ARG A 31 -23.41 -54.54 8.33
CA ARG A 31 -23.68 -53.62 9.46
C ARG A 31 -22.43 -52.86 9.92
N LEU A 32 -21.29 -53.54 10.03
CA LEU A 32 -20.02 -52.90 10.41
C LEU A 32 -19.56 -51.89 9.35
N SER A 33 -19.73 -52.19 8.06
CA SER A 33 -19.42 -51.27 6.97
C SER A 33 -20.32 -50.02 6.99
N ILE A 34 -21.62 -50.18 7.24
CA ILE A 34 -22.56 -49.05 7.37
C ILE A 34 -22.22 -48.20 8.60
N GLN A 35 -21.84 -48.81 9.72
CA GLN A 35 -21.41 -48.07 10.92
C GLN A 35 -20.13 -47.26 10.68
N ALA A 36 -19.14 -47.85 10.00
CA ALA A 36 -17.91 -47.14 9.63
C ALA A 36 -18.17 -45.96 8.67
N LEU A 37 -19.02 -46.16 7.66
CA LEU A 37 -19.43 -45.10 6.73
C LEU A 37 -20.18 -43.96 7.46
N ASN A 38 -21.10 -44.30 8.37
CA ASN A 38 -21.81 -43.31 9.17
C ASN A 38 -20.88 -42.54 10.10
N GLN A 39 -19.89 -43.20 10.71
CA GLN A 39 -18.88 -42.56 11.56
C GLN A 39 -17.98 -41.62 10.75
N GLN A 40 -17.61 -42.00 9.53
CA GLN A 40 -16.85 -41.16 8.61
C GLN A 40 -17.65 -39.95 8.14
N ASN A 41 -18.94 -40.12 7.83
CA ASN A 41 -19.83 -39.01 7.47
C ASN A 41 -19.97 -38.01 8.63
N LEU A 42 -20.18 -38.49 9.86
CA LEU A 42 -20.24 -37.66 11.07
C LEU A 42 -18.95 -36.86 11.31
N LEU A 43 -17.79 -37.50 11.12
CA LEU A 43 -16.49 -36.82 11.22
C LEU A 43 -16.34 -35.73 10.14
N THR A 44 -16.75 -36.02 8.92
CA THR A 44 -16.68 -35.09 7.78
C THR A 44 -17.60 -33.89 8.00
N GLU A 45 -18.84 -34.12 8.45
CA GLU A 45 -19.78 -33.05 8.80
C GLU A 45 -19.24 -32.15 9.92
N LYS A 46 -18.65 -32.75 10.96
CA LYS A 46 -18.05 -31.99 12.06
C LYS A 46 -16.87 -31.12 11.60
N LEU A 47 -16.00 -31.66 10.73
CA LEU A 47 -14.88 -30.90 10.16
C LEU A 47 -15.37 -29.76 9.28
N ASN A 48 -16.38 -30.00 8.44
CA ASN A 48 -16.98 -28.96 7.59
C ASN A 48 -17.62 -27.86 8.43
N GLN A 49 -18.34 -28.21 9.50
CA GLN A 49 -18.93 -27.24 10.42
C GLN A 49 -17.86 -26.40 11.13
N GLN A 50 -16.77 -27.03 11.57
CA GLN A 50 -15.66 -26.33 12.21
C GLN A 50 -14.97 -25.37 11.23
N ALA A 51 -14.74 -25.79 9.98
CA ALA A 51 -14.15 -24.94 8.95
C ALA A 51 -15.04 -23.74 8.61
N LEU A 52 -16.37 -23.95 8.53
CA LEU A 52 -17.34 -22.88 8.34
C LEU A 52 -17.28 -21.87 9.49
N GLN A 53 -17.25 -22.36 10.73
CA GLN A 53 -17.17 -21.53 11.92
C GLN A 53 -15.89 -20.68 11.92
N THR A 54 -14.73 -21.27 11.60
CA THR A 54 -13.46 -20.55 11.52
C THR A 54 -13.50 -19.43 10.47
N LYS A 55 -14.02 -19.71 9.27
CA LYS A 55 -14.15 -18.70 8.21
C LYS A 55 -15.07 -17.55 8.62
N ALA A 56 -16.23 -17.86 9.21
CA ALA A 56 -17.16 -16.84 9.67
C ALA A 56 -16.53 -15.95 10.76
N GLN A 57 -15.85 -16.56 11.73
CA GLN A 57 -15.18 -15.87 12.84
C GLN A 57 -14.07 -14.93 12.37
N GLU A 58 -13.30 -15.28 11.34
CA GLU A 58 -12.27 -14.41 10.78
C GLU A 58 -12.83 -13.04 10.36
N TRP A 59 -14.07 -13.02 9.92
CA TRP A 59 -14.80 -11.83 9.46
C TRP A 59 -15.76 -11.25 10.48
N ASP A 60 -15.75 -11.76 11.73
CA ASP A 60 -16.71 -11.39 12.78
C ASP A 60 -18.19 -11.61 12.35
N LEU A 61 -18.42 -12.59 11.47
CA LEU A 61 -19.72 -12.97 10.94
C LEU A 61 -20.30 -14.19 11.67
N THR A 62 -21.62 -14.32 11.65
CA THR A 62 -22.29 -15.58 12.00
C THR A 62 -22.16 -16.61 10.87
N GLU A 63 -22.31 -17.90 11.19
CA GLU A 63 -22.30 -18.97 10.17
C GLU A 63 -23.35 -18.75 9.07
N ARG A 64 -24.52 -18.21 9.42
CA ARG A 64 -25.59 -17.90 8.44
C ARG A 64 -25.20 -16.78 7.49
N GLU A 65 -24.50 -15.76 7.99
CA GLU A 65 -24.04 -14.66 7.16
C GLU A 65 -22.91 -15.08 6.23
N TRP A 66 -22.01 -15.96 6.71
CA TRP A 66 -21.01 -16.58 5.87
C TRP A 66 -21.64 -17.41 4.73
N GLN A 67 -22.63 -18.25 5.06
CA GLN A 67 -23.35 -19.04 4.05
C GLN A 67 -24.05 -18.13 3.03
N ARG A 68 -24.64 -17.02 3.46
CA ARG A 68 -25.23 -16.03 2.55
C ARG A 68 -24.17 -15.40 1.65
N TYR A 69 -23.01 -15.05 2.18
CA TYR A 69 -21.89 -14.55 1.39
C TYR A 69 -21.50 -15.56 0.30
N GLU A 70 -21.32 -16.83 0.66
CA GLU A 70 -20.97 -17.89 -0.29
C GLU A 70 -22.04 -18.05 -1.38
N GLU A 71 -23.32 -17.95 -1.03
CA GLU A 71 -24.42 -18.04 -1.99
C GLU A 71 -24.47 -16.82 -2.93
N LEU A 72 -24.29 -15.61 -2.42
CA LEU A 72 -24.21 -14.39 -3.24
C LEU A 72 -23.06 -14.48 -4.25
N ASN A 73 -21.93 -15.04 -3.84
CA ASN A 73 -20.76 -15.21 -4.70
C ASN A 73 -20.95 -16.26 -5.81
N LYS A 74 -21.96 -17.14 -5.73
CA LYS A 74 -22.33 -18.03 -6.85
C LYS A 74 -23.18 -17.34 -7.91
N GLY A 75 -23.77 -16.18 -7.59
CA GLY A 75 -24.66 -15.44 -8.46
C GLY A 75 -24.00 -14.28 -9.23
N ALA A 76 -24.82 -13.33 -9.70
CA ALA A 76 -24.37 -12.16 -10.43
C ALA A 76 -23.31 -11.35 -9.68
N ARG A 77 -23.34 -11.34 -8.34
CA ARG A 77 -22.38 -10.61 -7.53
C ARG A 77 -20.95 -11.15 -7.68
N GLY A 78 -20.78 -12.47 -7.65
CA GLY A 78 -19.48 -13.09 -7.89
C GLY A 78 -18.96 -12.90 -9.32
N VAL A 79 -19.86 -12.77 -10.30
CA VAL A 79 -19.50 -12.45 -11.70
C VAL A 79 -19.04 -10.99 -11.83
N TRP A 80 -19.75 -10.06 -11.20
CA TRP A 80 -19.44 -8.64 -11.27
C TRP A 80 -18.18 -8.24 -10.50
N SER A 81 -17.92 -8.88 -9.37
CA SER A 81 -16.79 -8.53 -8.49
C SER A 81 -16.13 -9.79 -7.92
N PRO A 82 -15.40 -10.57 -8.75
CA PRO A 82 -14.72 -11.77 -8.28
C PRO A 82 -13.73 -11.46 -7.15
N GLY A 83 -13.80 -12.22 -6.05
CA GLY A 83 -12.87 -12.09 -4.92
C GLY A 83 -13.11 -10.88 -4.01
N LEU A 84 -14.26 -10.21 -4.13
CA LEU A 84 -14.66 -9.15 -3.19
C LEU A 84 -14.79 -9.72 -1.77
N ASP A 85 -14.39 -8.91 -0.78
CA ASP A 85 -14.40 -9.35 0.61
C ASP A 85 -15.83 -9.59 1.12
N PRO A 86 -16.02 -10.50 2.12
CA PRO A 86 -17.34 -10.86 2.64
C PRO A 86 -18.15 -9.68 3.18
N LEU A 87 -17.52 -8.74 3.90
CA LEU A 87 -18.22 -7.62 4.53
C LEU A 87 -18.71 -6.60 3.50
N THR A 88 -17.89 -6.28 2.50
CA THR A 88 -18.32 -5.43 1.37
C THR A 88 -19.40 -6.13 0.55
N THR A 89 -19.26 -7.43 0.29
CA THR A 89 -20.26 -8.21 -0.46
C THR A 89 -21.62 -8.16 0.23
N LEU A 90 -21.66 -8.47 1.53
CA LEU A 90 -22.90 -8.45 2.32
C LEU A 90 -23.45 -7.03 2.50
N GLY A 91 -22.59 -6.02 2.65
CA GLY A 91 -22.97 -4.61 2.78
C GLY A 91 -23.61 -4.04 1.51
N VAL A 92 -23.07 -4.35 0.33
CA VAL A 92 -23.66 -3.93 -0.95
C VAL A 92 -25.00 -4.63 -1.20
N GLU A 93 -25.07 -5.93 -0.91
CA GLU A 93 -26.25 -6.78 -1.08
C GLU A 93 -27.22 -6.74 0.13
N SER A 94 -27.10 -5.70 0.97
CA SER A 94 -27.93 -5.52 2.16
C SER A 94 -29.39 -5.19 1.81
N ARG A 95 -30.31 -5.84 2.52
CA ARG A 95 -31.76 -5.76 2.33
C ARG A 95 -32.42 -4.63 3.11
N SER A 96 -31.70 -4.07 4.08
CA SER A 96 -32.16 -2.94 4.89
C SER A 96 -31.00 -2.01 5.25
N GLU A 97 -31.34 -0.83 5.75
CA GLU A 97 -30.36 0.13 6.27
C GLU A 97 -29.62 -0.43 7.50
N GLN A 98 -30.34 -1.12 8.40
CA GLN A 98 -29.75 -1.70 9.61
C GLN A 98 -28.71 -2.78 9.26
N GLU A 99 -29.01 -3.61 8.26
CA GLU A 99 -28.09 -4.63 7.78
C GLU A 99 -26.85 -3.99 7.12
N ARG A 100 -27.07 -2.95 6.32
CA ARG A 100 -25.99 -2.19 5.68
C ARG A 100 -25.07 -1.53 6.69
N GLU A 101 -25.64 -0.92 7.74
CA GLU A 101 -24.88 -0.34 8.85
C GLU A 101 -24.10 -1.40 9.62
N HIS A 102 -24.67 -2.57 9.87
CA HIS A 102 -24.01 -3.66 10.58
C HIS A 102 -22.70 -4.07 9.86
N TYR A 103 -22.77 -4.36 8.56
CA TYR A 103 -21.59 -4.74 7.77
C TYR A 103 -20.61 -3.58 7.58
N ALA A 104 -21.10 -2.34 7.43
CA ALA A 104 -20.24 -1.16 7.36
C ALA A 104 -19.41 -0.97 8.65
N ARG A 105 -20.01 -1.19 9.83
CA ARG A 105 -19.29 -1.11 11.12
C ARG A 105 -18.24 -2.20 11.25
N LEU A 106 -18.55 -3.44 10.85
CA LEU A 106 -17.58 -4.54 10.84
C LEU A 106 -16.41 -4.23 9.90
N LEU A 107 -16.70 -3.76 8.69
CA LEU A 107 -15.68 -3.42 7.70
C LEU A 107 -14.79 -2.27 8.17
N ALA A 108 -15.39 -1.22 8.73
CA ALA A 108 -14.65 -0.07 9.26
C ALA A 108 -13.65 -0.51 10.35
N LYS A 109 -14.07 -1.39 11.27
CA LYS A 109 -13.20 -1.95 12.31
C LYS A 109 -12.05 -2.76 11.71
N LYS A 110 -12.34 -3.69 10.79
CA LYS A 110 -11.31 -4.53 10.14
C LYS A 110 -10.30 -3.69 9.36
N LEU A 111 -10.76 -2.71 8.59
CA LEU A 111 -9.89 -1.83 7.81
C LEU A 111 -9.06 -0.92 8.71
N HIS A 112 -9.62 -0.43 9.82
CA HIS A 112 -8.86 0.30 10.82
C HIS A 112 -7.72 -0.57 11.38
N ASP A 113 -8.01 -1.78 11.84
CA ASP A 113 -7.01 -2.68 12.43
C ASP A 113 -5.94 -3.10 11.40
N ARG A 114 -6.34 -3.28 10.14
CA ARG A 114 -5.41 -3.53 9.03
C ARG A 114 -4.47 -2.34 8.81
N MET A 115 -5.03 -1.13 8.72
CA MET A 115 -4.25 0.11 8.53
C MET A 115 -3.25 0.33 9.67
N GLN A 116 -3.64 0.04 10.92
CA GLN A 116 -2.72 0.17 12.06
C GLN A 116 -1.49 -0.74 11.92
N ARG A 117 -1.68 -2.00 11.49
CA ARG A 117 -0.57 -2.93 11.24
C ARG A 117 0.32 -2.48 10.08
N GLU A 118 -0.30 -1.98 9.00
CA GLU A 118 0.44 -1.44 7.85
C GLU A 118 1.27 -0.20 8.25
N LEU A 119 0.74 0.68 9.09
CA LEU A 119 1.45 1.86 9.60
C LEU A 119 2.60 1.48 10.55
N GLU A 120 2.38 0.51 11.43
CA GLU A 120 3.44 0.01 12.33
C GLU A 120 4.60 -0.61 11.53
N PHE A 121 4.25 -1.39 10.50
CA PHE A 121 5.24 -1.93 9.58
C PHE A 121 5.97 -0.82 8.82
N GLN A 122 5.25 0.17 8.28
CA GLN A 122 5.86 1.28 7.54
C GLN A 122 6.88 2.04 8.40
N ARG A 123 6.54 2.36 9.65
CA ARG A 123 7.48 3.02 10.58
C ARG A 123 8.74 2.19 10.82
N THR A 124 8.57 0.87 10.95
CA THR A 124 9.68 -0.07 11.13
C THR A 124 10.55 -0.10 9.88
N TYR A 125 9.93 -0.20 8.71
CA TYR A 125 10.58 -0.17 7.42
C TYR A 125 11.39 1.12 7.23
N ASP A 126 10.79 2.29 7.48
CA ASP A 126 11.46 3.58 7.34
C ASP A 126 12.70 3.71 8.23
N ARG A 127 12.60 3.23 9.48
CA ARG A 127 13.74 3.20 10.40
C ARG A 127 14.85 2.29 9.88
N VAL A 128 14.51 1.06 9.49
CA VAL A 128 15.48 0.09 8.96
C VAL A 128 16.11 0.59 7.66
N PHE A 129 15.32 1.21 6.78
CA PHE A 129 15.81 1.81 5.55
C PHE A 129 16.87 2.87 5.83
N LYS A 130 16.60 3.78 6.78
CA LYS A 130 17.58 4.80 7.20
C LYS A 130 18.86 4.21 7.81
N GLU A 131 18.74 3.12 8.57
CA GLU A 131 19.90 2.40 9.12
C GLU A 131 20.76 1.78 8.01
N MET A 132 20.11 1.23 6.97
CA MET A 132 20.79 0.58 5.84
C MET A 132 21.36 1.58 4.83
N TYR A 133 20.71 2.74 4.65
CA TYR A 133 21.06 3.73 3.62
C TYR A 133 21.11 5.14 4.24
N PRO A 134 22.07 5.44 5.13
CA PRO A 134 22.10 6.69 5.91
C PRO A 134 22.34 7.95 5.06
N ASP A 135 22.98 7.80 3.90
CA ASP A 135 23.33 8.91 2.99
C ASP A 135 22.31 9.08 1.83
N GLU A 136 21.30 8.21 1.74
CA GLU A 136 20.22 8.35 0.76
C GLU A 136 19.11 9.25 1.32
N LEU A 137 19.03 10.48 0.81
CA LEU A 137 17.92 11.36 1.10
C LEU A 137 16.67 10.92 0.32
N PRO A 138 15.48 10.83 0.96
CA PRO A 138 14.24 10.42 0.29
C PRO A 138 13.85 11.33 -0.88
N PHE A 139 14.34 12.57 -0.86
CA PHE A 139 14.21 13.55 -1.93
C PHE A 139 15.48 14.41 -1.98
N LYS A 140 15.80 14.95 -3.16
CA LYS A 140 16.87 15.94 -3.28
C LYS A 140 16.42 17.22 -2.59
N VAL A 141 17.17 17.69 -1.60
CA VAL A 141 16.94 18.99 -0.97
C VAL A 141 17.66 20.03 -1.80
N GLU A 142 16.93 20.97 -2.41
CA GLU A 142 17.58 22.11 -3.03
C GLU A 142 18.26 22.98 -1.95
N PRO A 143 19.52 23.37 -2.17
CA PRO A 143 20.27 24.17 -1.20
C PRO A 143 19.71 25.59 -1.09
N HIS A 144 19.77 26.15 0.12
CA HIS A 144 19.27 27.49 0.41
C HIS A 144 20.30 28.56 0.07
N ILE A 145 19.87 29.72 -0.45
CA ILE A 145 20.74 30.82 -0.88
C ILE A 145 21.68 31.32 0.23
N SER A 146 21.26 31.24 1.50
CA SER A 146 22.09 31.63 2.65
C SER A 146 23.33 30.76 2.86
N GLU A 147 23.32 29.54 2.31
CA GLU A 147 24.44 28.59 2.40
C GLU A 147 25.37 28.68 1.18
N ARG A 148 25.07 29.58 0.24
CA ARG A 148 25.80 29.68 -1.03
C ARG A 148 26.82 30.81 -1.04
N VAL A 149 27.91 30.54 -1.76
CA VAL A 149 28.92 31.53 -2.13
C VAL A 149 29.03 31.55 -3.64
N GLY A 150 28.89 32.73 -4.25
CA GLY A 150 28.93 32.94 -5.68
C GLY A 150 27.68 33.63 -6.23
N ARG A 151 27.72 33.93 -7.53
CA ARG A 151 26.67 34.72 -8.21
C ARG A 151 25.43 33.87 -8.45
N VAL A 152 24.28 34.38 -8.02
CA VAL A 152 22.96 33.78 -8.17
C VAL A 152 22.24 34.41 -9.35
N ILE A 153 21.50 33.61 -10.11
CA ILE A 153 20.64 34.06 -11.19
C ILE A 153 19.20 33.87 -10.77
N TYR A 154 18.40 34.94 -10.81
CA TYR A 154 17.00 34.94 -10.40
C TYR A 154 16.10 35.36 -11.54
N PHE A 155 15.19 34.48 -11.93
CA PHE A 155 14.16 34.78 -12.92
C PHE A 155 12.87 35.18 -12.22
N THR A 156 12.33 36.32 -12.64
CA THR A 156 11.08 36.89 -12.14
C THR A 156 10.24 37.43 -13.29
N ARG A 157 8.98 37.75 -13.03
CA ARG A 157 8.12 38.51 -13.93
C ARG A 157 7.25 39.49 -13.15
N LEU A 158 6.76 40.51 -13.84
CA LEU A 158 5.96 41.57 -13.24
C LEU A 158 4.46 41.32 -13.38
N ASP A 159 4.05 40.59 -14.41
CA ASP A 159 2.65 40.28 -14.70
C ASP A 159 2.25 38.90 -14.15
N ASN A 160 0.99 38.76 -13.72
CA ASN A 160 0.38 37.47 -13.36
C ASN A 160 1.23 36.57 -12.44
N CYS A 161 2.01 37.16 -11.52
CA CYS A 161 2.90 36.41 -10.64
C CYS A 161 2.95 36.98 -9.21
N GLU A 162 1.92 36.71 -8.42
CA GLU A 162 1.88 37.09 -7.00
C GLU A 162 3.06 36.51 -6.20
N ARG A 163 3.51 35.30 -6.55
CA ARG A 163 4.69 34.68 -5.92
C ARG A 163 5.96 35.47 -6.20
N CYS A 164 6.14 36.01 -7.41
CA CYS A 164 7.31 36.80 -7.76
C CYS A 164 7.46 38.01 -6.85
N ASP A 165 6.35 38.71 -6.60
CA ASP A 165 6.30 39.90 -5.75
C ASP A 165 6.59 39.56 -4.29
N ARG A 166 5.89 38.56 -3.72
CA ARG A 166 6.09 38.12 -2.33
C ARG A 166 7.52 37.63 -2.05
N ASN A 167 8.18 37.11 -3.08
CA ASN A 167 9.47 36.45 -2.96
C ASN A 167 10.66 37.37 -3.22
N ALA A 168 10.43 38.52 -3.86
CA ALA A 168 11.47 39.47 -4.24
C ALA A 168 12.27 39.95 -3.03
N ASP A 169 11.62 40.45 -1.99
CA ASP A 169 12.33 41.00 -0.82
C ASP A 169 13.12 39.91 -0.08
N ARG A 170 12.59 38.69 -0.06
CA ARG A 170 13.24 37.54 0.58
C ARG A 170 14.56 37.19 -0.11
N ILE A 171 14.57 37.03 -1.43
CA ILE A 171 15.82 36.74 -2.15
C ILE A 171 16.79 37.93 -2.08
N LEU A 172 16.29 39.17 -2.13
CA LEU A 172 17.10 40.38 -2.02
C LEU A 172 17.77 40.53 -0.64
N SER A 173 17.14 40.03 0.42
CA SER A 173 17.68 40.07 1.79
C SER A 173 19.00 39.30 1.96
N HIS A 174 19.26 38.34 1.07
CA HIS A 174 20.47 37.52 1.10
C HIS A 174 21.63 38.12 0.28
N VAL A 175 21.42 39.22 -0.43
CA VAL A 175 22.44 39.84 -1.30
C VAL A 175 23.53 40.54 -0.48
N ASN A 176 24.74 40.02 -0.62
CA ASN A 176 25.96 40.52 0.02
C ASN A 176 27.19 40.30 -0.90
N ASP A 177 28.38 40.70 -0.46
CA ASP A 177 29.60 40.61 -1.27
C ASP A 177 29.99 39.18 -1.69
N LYS A 178 29.59 38.16 -0.92
CA LYS A 178 29.82 36.74 -1.24
C LYS A 178 28.74 36.15 -2.15
N THR A 179 27.56 36.77 -2.19
CA THR A 179 26.39 36.26 -2.92
C THR A 179 25.74 37.37 -3.75
N PRO A 180 26.41 37.86 -4.82
CA PRO A 180 25.80 38.76 -5.79
C PRO A 180 24.62 38.09 -6.52
N ILE A 181 23.68 38.88 -7.02
CA ILE A 181 22.51 38.39 -7.76
C ILE A 181 22.35 39.10 -9.11
N ASP A 182 22.01 38.32 -10.12
CA ASP A 182 21.55 38.81 -11.42
C ASP A 182 20.07 38.50 -11.56
N ILE A 183 19.25 39.55 -11.65
CA ILE A 183 17.80 39.42 -11.78
C ILE A 183 17.43 39.58 -13.25
N TYR A 184 16.69 38.61 -13.78
CA TYR A 184 16.22 38.57 -15.16
C TYR A 184 14.69 38.64 -15.18
N PHE A 185 14.17 39.68 -15.82
CA PHE A 185 12.74 39.94 -15.96
C PHE A 185 12.21 39.31 -17.24
N VAL A 186 11.34 38.31 -17.09
CA VAL A 186 10.73 37.58 -18.20
C VAL A 186 9.51 38.34 -18.72
N GLY A 187 9.48 38.60 -20.03
CA GLY A 187 8.35 39.22 -20.72
C GLY A 187 8.24 40.74 -20.57
N VAL A 188 9.14 41.36 -19.81
CA VAL A 188 9.21 42.83 -19.65
C VAL A 188 9.95 43.43 -20.84
N LYS A 189 9.35 44.43 -21.48
CA LYS A 189 9.87 45.01 -22.75
C LYS A 189 10.67 46.28 -22.55
N THR A 190 10.39 47.04 -21.50
CA THR A 190 10.99 48.37 -21.31
C THR A 190 11.66 48.49 -19.94
N ASN A 191 12.62 49.41 -19.84
CA ASN A 191 13.38 49.62 -18.61
C ASN A 191 12.53 50.33 -17.54
N GLU A 192 11.51 51.09 -17.92
CA GLU A 192 10.66 51.85 -17.01
C GLU A 192 9.94 50.94 -16.00
N GLU A 193 9.47 49.78 -16.44
CA GLU A 193 8.83 48.79 -15.58
C GLU A 193 9.83 48.18 -14.58
N ILE A 194 11.06 47.88 -15.04
CA ILE A 194 12.15 47.39 -14.18
C ILE A 194 12.54 48.44 -13.15
N TYR A 195 12.62 49.71 -13.54
CA TYR A 195 12.91 50.81 -12.60
C TYR A 195 11.81 51.00 -11.57
N ALA A 196 10.54 50.92 -11.99
CA ALA A 196 9.40 50.98 -11.07
C ALA A 196 9.44 49.82 -10.06
N TRP A 197 9.75 48.60 -10.52
CA TRP A 197 9.94 47.45 -9.66
C TRP A 197 11.10 47.65 -8.68
N ALA A 198 12.25 48.12 -9.16
CA ALA A 198 13.43 48.35 -8.31
C ALA A 198 13.15 49.39 -7.21
N LYS A 199 12.38 50.44 -7.54
CA LYS A 199 11.94 51.45 -6.57
C LYS A 199 10.97 50.85 -5.55
N LYS A 200 9.99 50.04 -5.99
CA LYS A 200 9.02 49.36 -5.12
C LYS A 200 9.71 48.47 -4.08
N HIS A 201 10.73 47.72 -4.50
CA HIS A 201 11.49 46.82 -3.64
C HIS A 201 12.72 47.46 -2.97
N HIS A 202 12.81 48.80 -2.99
CA HIS A 202 13.86 49.56 -2.31
C HIS A 202 15.30 49.10 -2.64
N ILE A 203 15.55 48.78 -3.91
CA ILE A 203 16.89 48.36 -4.38
C ILE A 203 17.89 49.49 -4.13
N ASP A 204 18.94 49.22 -3.35
CA ASP A 204 20.02 50.17 -3.08
C ASP A 204 20.84 50.43 -4.36
N PRO A 205 20.86 51.67 -4.88
CA PRO A 205 21.64 52.02 -6.07
C PRO A 205 23.14 51.73 -5.91
N ASN A 206 23.68 51.75 -4.69
CA ASN A 206 25.08 51.43 -4.45
C ASN A 206 25.36 49.94 -4.68
N LYS A 207 24.43 49.05 -4.34
CA LYS A 207 24.55 47.61 -4.63
C LYS A 207 24.51 47.35 -6.14
N VAL A 208 23.73 48.13 -6.89
CA VAL A 208 23.71 48.07 -8.36
C VAL A 208 25.02 48.58 -8.96
N ASN A 209 25.50 49.74 -8.51
CA ASN A 209 26.78 50.32 -8.96
C ASN A 209 27.98 49.38 -8.70
N LYS A 210 27.96 48.67 -7.57
CA LYS A 210 28.97 47.65 -7.21
C LYS A 210 28.75 46.29 -7.91
N LYS A 211 27.72 46.16 -8.75
CA LYS A 211 27.33 44.91 -9.44
C LYS A 211 27.00 43.74 -8.49
N LEU A 212 26.61 44.06 -7.25
CA LEU A 212 26.06 43.07 -6.31
C LEU A 212 24.63 42.69 -6.71
N ILE A 213 23.90 43.62 -7.34
CA ILE A 213 22.60 43.37 -7.96
C ILE A 213 22.71 43.83 -9.41
N THR A 214 22.29 42.99 -10.35
CA THR A 214 22.04 43.41 -11.73
C THR A 214 20.56 43.20 -12.06
N LEU A 215 20.02 44.08 -12.90
CA LEU A 215 18.62 44.04 -13.34
C LEU A 215 18.64 43.95 -14.88
N ASN A 216 18.12 42.87 -15.43
CA ASN A 216 18.31 42.51 -16.82
C ASN A 216 16.99 42.05 -17.46
N HIS A 217 16.85 42.23 -18.78
CA HIS A 217 15.79 41.57 -19.53
C HIS A 217 16.16 40.10 -19.77
N ASP A 218 15.22 39.18 -19.58
CA ASP A 218 15.42 37.79 -20.00
C ASP A 218 15.37 37.70 -21.54
N ASN A 219 16.34 36.96 -22.09
CA ASN A 219 16.46 36.70 -23.54
C ASN A 219 16.12 35.24 -23.89
N GLY A 220 15.30 34.56 -23.08
CA GLY A 220 14.93 33.16 -23.25
C GLY A 220 15.71 32.17 -22.38
N ALA A 221 16.64 32.64 -21.56
CA ALA A 221 17.40 31.80 -20.63
C ALA A 221 16.47 31.15 -19.59
N TRP A 222 15.44 31.88 -19.15
CA TRP A 222 14.41 31.34 -18.26
C TRP A 222 13.76 30.06 -18.81
N LEU A 223 13.34 30.06 -20.08
CA LEU A 223 12.67 28.90 -20.66
C LEU A 223 13.64 27.72 -20.80
N GLN A 224 14.88 27.99 -21.20
CA GLN A 224 15.90 26.97 -21.41
C GLN A 224 16.32 26.27 -20.11
N TYR A 225 16.52 27.02 -19.02
CA TYR A 225 17.13 26.50 -17.80
C TYR A 225 16.13 26.30 -16.64
N ALA A 226 15.10 27.13 -16.56
CA ALA A 226 14.10 27.02 -15.50
C ALA A 226 12.89 26.15 -15.87
N GLY A 227 12.77 25.69 -17.12
CA GLY A 227 11.69 24.82 -17.58
C GLY A 227 10.29 25.42 -17.36
N GLY A 228 10.17 26.75 -17.41
CA GLY A 228 8.91 27.46 -17.18
C GLY A 228 8.55 27.70 -15.70
N LYS A 229 9.38 27.31 -14.73
CA LYS A 229 9.14 27.58 -13.31
C LYS A 229 9.38 29.05 -12.96
N MET A 230 8.46 29.64 -12.20
CA MET A 230 8.47 31.07 -11.88
C MET A 230 7.90 31.35 -10.47
N PRO A 231 8.54 32.21 -9.65
CA PRO A 231 9.94 32.64 -9.78
C PRO A 231 10.91 31.46 -9.60
N SER A 232 12.15 31.62 -10.04
CA SER A 232 13.17 30.56 -9.91
C SER A 232 14.57 31.15 -9.75
N ALA A 233 15.39 30.53 -8.89
CA ALA A 233 16.74 30.96 -8.59
C ALA A 233 17.73 29.82 -8.85
N PHE A 234 18.90 30.16 -9.38
CA PHE A 234 19.93 29.20 -9.74
C PHE A 234 21.31 29.70 -9.39
N GLN A 235 22.24 28.77 -9.26
CA GLN A 235 23.66 29.03 -9.30
C GLN A 235 24.32 28.18 -10.39
N ILE A 236 25.28 28.77 -11.10
CA ILE A 236 26.08 28.02 -12.09
C ILE A 236 27.26 27.37 -11.36
N GLN A 237 27.36 26.05 -11.45
CA GLN A 237 28.46 25.27 -10.89
C GLN A 237 29.73 25.38 -11.75
N LYS A 238 30.88 24.92 -11.22
CA LYS A 238 32.19 24.99 -11.90
C LYS A 238 32.22 24.26 -13.25
N ASP A 239 31.38 23.26 -13.44
CA ASP A 239 31.22 22.48 -14.66
C ASP A 239 30.22 23.10 -15.65
N GLY A 240 29.62 24.25 -15.31
CA GLY A 240 28.63 24.95 -16.12
C GLY A 240 27.19 24.47 -15.90
N GLN A 241 26.94 23.53 -14.99
CA GLN A 241 25.57 23.08 -14.69
C GLN A 241 24.81 24.11 -13.86
N TRP A 242 23.52 24.26 -14.17
CA TRP A 242 22.60 25.12 -13.42
C TRP A 242 21.98 24.32 -12.29
N GLU A 243 22.26 24.73 -11.05
CA GLU A 243 21.69 24.13 -9.86
C GLU A 243 20.61 25.04 -9.29
N SER A 244 19.39 24.50 -9.13
CA SER A 244 18.29 25.23 -8.51
C SER A 244 18.58 25.50 -7.04
N ILE A 245 18.23 26.68 -6.56
CA ILE A 245 18.37 27.06 -5.14
C ILE A 245 17.04 27.60 -4.61
N VAL A 246 16.84 27.47 -3.31
CA VAL A 246 15.68 28.01 -2.58
C VAL A 246 16.08 29.22 -1.73
N TYR A 247 15.10 30.03 -1.33
CA TYR A 247 15.32 31.29 -0.62
C TYR A 247 14.13 31.66 0.27
#